data_AF-A0A9X3I406-F1
#
_entry.id   AF-A0A9X3I406-F1
#
_cell.length_a   1.000
_cell.length_b   1.000
_cell.length_c   1.000
_cell.angle_alpha   90.00
_cell.angle_beta   90.00
_cell.angle_gamma   90.00
#
_symmetry.space_group_name_H-M   'P 1'
#
loop_
_entity.id
_entity.type
_entity.pdbx_description
1 polymer ?
#
loop_
_entity_poly.entity_id
_entity_poly.type
_entity_poly.pdbx_seq_one_letter_code
_entity_poly.pdbx_strand_id
1 'polypeptide(L)'
;MANDPSTVSPDTPARLAESGRLADVVAPDSPARAELADAARRYARPLQVRVTGRAGSGRATFARALHERLSVAATSDTGGDDADLWMHVLTGPPRAHDRDMLARSPTDRTIVVLNKSDTHRDPVVAAEVAARCAEQIDQAVIPVSALLARATVTDDELGFLRELARTGEEMPAMAGAFLSAGPDDERVMRAALMRRLDRTGIEIALELLAAHPDVTDTTMLDRELWRRSGIDEVIAPITERVGRVRQWRLVELRTRLETIAARGHDRDAVEPLLAQLAETEATRWPAA
;
A
#
# COMPACT_ATOMS: atom_id res chain seq x y z
N MET A 1 31.03 -24.61 -35.28
CA MET A 1 30.86 -23.17 -34.97
C MET A 1 30.95 -23.03 -33.47
N ALA A 2 32.09 -22.53 -32.99
CA ALA A 2 32.34 -22.28 -31.58
C ALA A 2 31.50 -21.08 -31.12
N ASN A 3 30.81 -21.21 -29.99
CA ASN A 3 30.22 -20.09 -29.29
C ASN A 3 31.35 -19.17 -28.82
N ASP A 4 31.39 -17.98 -29.38
CA ASP A 4 32.26 -16.89 -28.93
C ASP A 4 31.81 -16.48 -27.51
N PRO A 5 32.66 -16.60 -26.47
CA PRO A 5 32.31 -16.22 -25.10
C PRO A 5 32.19 -14.70 -24.88
N SER A 6 32.30 -13.89 -25.94
CA SER A 6 32.41 -12.43 -25.87
C SER A 6 31.08 -11.65 -25.90
N THR A 7 29.91 -12.29 -25.77
CA THR A 7 28.61 -11.58 -25.84
C THR A 7 27.72 -11.69 -24.59
N VAL A 8 28.27 -12.06 -23.43
CA VAL A 8 27.55 -11.89 -22.16
C VAL A 8 27.83 -10.48 -21.65
N SER A 9 26.89 -9.55 -21.85
CA SER A 9 26.91 -8.26 -21.15
C SER A 9 27.07 -8.54 -19.64
N PRO A 10 28.13 -8.04 -18.98
CA PRO A 10 28.40 -8.39 -17.58
C PRO A 10 27.15 -8.08 -16.77
N ASP A 11 26.67 -9.07 -16.02
CA ASP A 11 25.49 -8.90 -15.18
C ASP A 11 25.78 -7.75 -14.21
N THR A 12 25.17 -6.59 -14.47
CA THR A 12 25.22 -5.42 -13.58
C THR A 12 24.92 -5.88 -12.15
N PRO A 13 25.50 -5.28 -11.09
CA PRO A 13 25.27 -5.75 -9.72
C PRO A 13 23.79 -5.82 -9.33
N ALA A 14 22.95 -4.98 -9.94
CA ALA A 14 21.49 -5.06 -9.88
C ALA A 14 20.92 -6.41 -10.39
N ARG A 15 21.38 -6.91 -11.54
CA ARG A 15 21.00 -8.22 -12.11
C ARG A 15 21.49 -9.39 -11.25
N LEU A 16 22.71 -9.29 -10.70
CA LEU A 16 23.23 -10.30 -9.77
C LEU A 16 22.44 -10.33 -8.47
N ALA A 17 22.04 -9.17 -7.94
CA ALA A 17 21.19 -9.07 -6.78
C ALA A 17 19.78 -9.62 -7.05
N GLU A 18 19.16 -9.23 -8.19
CA GLU A 18 17.85 -9.72 -8.64
C GLU A 18 17.80 -11.25 -8.81
N SER A 19 18.89 -11.85 -9.30
CA SER A 19 19.00 -13.31 -9.48
C SER A 19 19.48 -14.05 -8.22
N GLY A 20 19.79 -13.35 -7.13
CA GLY A 20 20.32 -13.94 -5.90
C GLY A 20 21.76 -14.45 -6.00
N ARG A 21 22.48 -14.10 -7.08
CA ARG A 21 23.83 -14.58 -7.40
C ARG A 21 24.95 -13.64 -6.96
N LEU A 22 24.61 -12.51 -6.33
CA LEU A 22 25.61 -11.53 -5.87
C LEU A 22 26.64 -12.14 -4.92
N ALA A 23 26.25 -13.13 -4.09
CA ALA A 23 27.16 -13.80 -3.18
C ALA A 23 28.13 -14.78 -3.88
N ASP A 24 27.85 -15.16 -5.13
CA ASP A 24 28.67 -16.11 -5.89
C ASP A 24 29.90 -15.47 -6.55
N VAL A 25 30.03 -14.14 -6.44
CA VAL A 25 31.22 -13.39 -6.90
C VAL A 25 32.43 -13.58 -5.96
N VAL A 26 32.19 -14.11 -4.76
CA VAL A 26 33.22 -14.42 -3.76
C VAL A 26 33.27 -15.91 -3.45
N ALA A 27 34.39 -16.37 -2.90
CA ALA A 27 34.57 -17.77 -2.52
C ALA A 27 33.51 -18.21 -1.47
N PRO A 28 33.13 -19.50 -1.40
CA PRO A 28 32.13 -19.98 -0.44
C PRO A 28 32.47 -19.72 1.04
N ASP A 29 33.76 -19.68 1.37
CA ASP A 29 34.33 -19.43 2.70
C ASP A 29 34.66 -17.95 2.96
N SER A 30 34.37 -17.07 2.00
CA SER A 30 34.56 -15.63 2.14
C SER A 30 33.75 -15.06 3.32
N PRO A 31 34.35 -14.21 4.16
CA PRO A 31 33.63 -13.49 5.20
C PRO A 31 32.59 -12.50 4.63
N ALA A 32 32.74 -12.04 3.38
CA ALA A 32 31.80 -11.14 2.71
C ALA A 32 30.55 -11.84 2.18
N ARG A 33 30.57 -13.18 2.02
CA ARG A 33 29.50 -13.93 1.35
C ARG A 33 28.12 -13.72 1.98
N ALA A 34 28.04 -13.74 3.31
CA ALA A 34 26.78 -13.56 4.03
C ALA A 34 26.22 -12.14 3.86
N GLU A 35 27.09 -11.13 3.88
CA GLU A 35 26.70 -9.72 3.69
C GLU A 35 26.24 -9.44 2.25
N LEU A 36 26.93 -10.01 1.25
CA LEU A 36 26.52 -9.95 -0.16
C LEU A 36 25.17 -10.64 -0.39
N ALA A 37 24.95 -11.81 0.22
CA ALA A 37 23.67 -12.50 0.16
C ALA A 37 22.54 -11.67 0.80
N ASP A 38 22.82 -10.98 1.91
CA ASP A 38 21.86 -10.09 2.56
C ASP A 38 21.52 -8.87 1.72
N ALA A 39 22.53 -8.22 1.14
CA ALA A 39 22.35 -7.10 0.24
C ALA A 39 21.52 -7.51 -1.00
N ALA A 40 21.77 -8.68 -1.57
CA ALA A 40 20.97 -9.23 -2.67
C ALA A 40 19.51 -9.46 -2.28
N ARG A 41 19.26 -10.13 -1.15
CA ARG A 41 17.89 -10.34 -0.64
C ARG A 41 17.16 -9.03 -0.41
N ARG A 42 17.83 -8.04 0.18
CA ARG A 42 17.25 -6.72 0.46
C ARG A 42 16.91 -5.96 -0.82
N TYR A 43 17.79 -6.01 -1.82
CA TYR A 43 17.53 -5.38 -3.12
C TYR A 43 16.37 -6.06 -3.88
N ALA A 44 16.30 -7.39 -3.86
CA ALA A 44 15.33 -8.17 -4.63
C ALA A 44 13.97 -8.39 -3.92
N ARG A 45 13.81 -8.02 -2.65
CA ARG A 45 12.57 -8.28 -1.89
C ARG A 45 11.33 -7.60 -2.51
N PRO A 46 10.11 -8.12 -2.32
CA PRO A 46 8.88 -7.42 -2.73
C PRO A 46 8.77 -6.01 -2.11
N LEU A 47 8.06 -5.09 -2.77
CA LEU A 47 7.83 -3.73 -2.28
C LEU A 47 7.22 -3.74 -0.86
N GLN A 48 7.91 -3.14 0.10
CA GLN A 48 7.45 -3.01 1.48
C GLN A 48 6.86 -1.62 1.73
N VAL A 49 5.58 -1.56 2.07
CA VAL A 49 4.86 -0.31 2.34
C VAL A 49 4.63 -0.13 3.84
N ARG A 50 5.02 1.03 4.37
CA ARG A 50 4.69 1.42 5.74
C ARG A 50 3.47 2.32 5.76
N VAL A 51 2.43 1.89 6.46
CA VAL A 51 1.23 2.68 6.67
C VAL A 51 1.29 3.39 8.02
N THR A 52 1.33 4.71 7.99
CA THR A 52 1.38 5.58 9.17
C THR A 52 0.07 6.36 9.30
N GLY A 53 -0.15 6.95 10.47
CA GLY A 53 -1.33 7.76 10.76
C GLY A 53 -1.64 7.78 12.24
N ARG A 54 -2.50 8.69 12.66
CA ARG A 54 -2.91 8.82 14.07
C ARG A 54 -3.62 7.57 14.57
N ALA A 55 -3.67 7.37 15.89
CA ALA A 55 -4.54 6.36 16.48
C ALA A 55 -6.00 6.58 16.04
N GLY A 56 -6.71 5.51 15.69
CA GLY A 56 -8.08 5.60 15.18
C GLY A 56 -8.22 6.06 13.72
N SER A 57 -7.11 6.28 13.00
CA SER A 57 -7.11 6.67 11.58
C SER A 57 -7.61 5.58 10.62
N GLY A 58 -7.65 4.33 11.09
CA GLY A 58 -7.89 3.18 10.23
C GLY A 58 -6.63 2.69 9.48
N ARG A 59 -5.43 3.14 9.85
CA ARG A 59 -4.15 2.70 9.24
C ARG A 59 -3.98 1.17 9.14
N ALA A 60 -4.41 0.42 10.15
CA ALA A 60 -4.35 -1.04 10.13
C ALA A 60 -5.34 -1.64 9.10
N THR A 61 -6.56 -1.09 9.04
CA THR A 61 -7.56 -1.49 8.04
C THR A 61 -7.08 -1.15 6.63
N PHE A 62 -6.46 0.01 6.44
CA PHE A 62 -5.90 0.41 5.15
C PHE A 62 -4.73 -0.47 4.71
N ALA A 63 -3.80 -0.80 5.62
CA ALA A 63 -2.72 -1.75 5.33
C ALA A 63 -3.27 -3.11 4.87
N ARG A 64 -4.32 -3.63 5.53
CA ARG A 64 -5.00 -4.86 5.11
C ARG A 64 -5.69 -4.72 3.75
N ALA A 65 -6.30 -3.57 3.45
CA ALA A 65 -6.93 -3.31 2.17
C ALA A 65 -5.91 -3.33 1.02
N LEU A 66 -4.74 -2.72 1.21
CA LEU A 66 -3.64 -2.77 0.23
C LEU A 66 -3.17 -4.20 -0.03
N HIS A 67 -3.05 -5.01 1.03
CA HIS A 67 -2.67 -6.41 0.91
C HIS A 67 -3.71 -7.23 0.14
N GLU A 68 -4.96 -7.16 0.56
CA GLU A 68 -6.06 -7.98 0.01
C GLU A 68 -6.43 -7.56 -1.43
N ARG A 69 -6.31 -6.28 -1.78
CA ARG A 69 -6.79 -5.76 -3.08
C ARG A 69 -5.70 -5.49 -4.08
N LEU A 70 -4.52 -5.07 -3.63
CA LEU A 70 -3.41 -4.69 -4.50
C LEU A 70 -2.22 -5.66 -4.39
N SER A 71 -2.31 -6.70 -3.55
CA SER A 71 -1.20 -7.64 -3.28
C SER A 71 0.09 -6.95 -2.84
N VAL A 72 -0.04 -5.81 -2.15
CA VAL A 72 1.08 -5.02 -1.64
C VAL A 72 1.43 -5.50 -0.23
N ALA A 73 2.73 -5.71 0.05
CA ALA A 73 3.19 -6.02 1.40
C ALA A 73 3.17 -4.73 2.24
N ALA A 74 2.03 -4.46 2.89
CA ALA A 74 1.81 -3.27 3.70
C ALA A 74 1.72 -3.63 5.20
N THR A 75 2.42 -2.87 6.05
CA THR A 75 2.31 -2.98 7.50
C THR A 75 2.04 -1.63 8.14
N SER A 76 1.19 -1.62 9.16
CA SER A 76 1.02 -0.44 10.00
C SER A 76 1.95 -0.43 11.22
N ASP A 77 2.70 -1.50 11.48
CA ASP A 77 3.48 -1.61 12.70
C ASP A 77 4.69 -0.66 12.70
N THR A 78 5.07 -0.22 13.90
CA THR A 78 6.14 0.77 14.09
C THR A 78 7.55 0.17 13.99
N GLY A 79 7.66 -1.15 13.82
CA GLY A 79 8.88 -1.93 14.08
C GLY A 79 9.80 -2.18 12.87
N GLY A 80 9.94 -1.27 11.91
CA GLY A 80 10.94 -1.47 10.87
C GLY A 80 11.36 -0.21 10.13
N ASP A 81 12.66 0.07 10.06
CA ASP A 81 13.20 1.19 9.27
C ASP A 81 13.34 0.85 7.77
N ASP A 82 12.89 -0.34 7.39
CA ASP A 82 13.12 -0.97 6.11
C ASP A 82 11.98 -0.75 5.09
N ALA A 83 11.17 0.30 5.25
CA ALA A 83 10.11 0.57 4.29
C ALA A 83 10.67 1.13 2.98
N ASP A 84 10.11 0.68 1.86
CA ASP A 84 10.43 1.24 0.54
C ASP A 84 9.56 2.47 0.24
N LEU A 85 8.29 2.43 0.68
CA LEU A 85 7.26 3.43 0.44
C LEU A 85 6.47 3.70 1.73
N TRP A 86 6.07 4.95 1.94
CA TRP A 86 5.24 5.37 3.06
C TRP A 86 3.85 5.76 2.55
N MET A 87 2.83 5.31 3.27
CA MET A 87 1.46 5.76 3.10
C MET A 87 0.97 6.40 4.38
N HIS A 88 0.68 7.70 4.34
CA HIS A 88 0.20 8.43 5.50
C HIS A 88 -1.32 8.60 5.45
N VAL A 89 -2.00 8.14 6.50
CA VAL A 89 -3.46 8.09 6.59
C VAL A 89 -4.00 9.25 7.40
N LEU A 90 -4.70 10.15 6.72
CA LEU A 90 -5.53 11.21 7.28
C LEU A 90 -6.97 10.73 7.47
N THR A 91 -7.74 11.40 8.33
CA THR A 91 -9.19 11.19 8.49
C THR A 91 -9.98 12.51 8.46
N GLY A 92 -9.37 13.54 7.89
CA GLY A 92 -9.83 14.92 7.92
C GLY A 92 -8.63 15.87 7.82
N PRO A 93 -8.83 17.17 8.09
CA PRO A 93 -7.78 18.17 7.97
C PRO A 93 -6.51 17.78 8.75
N PRO A 94 -5.31 17.94 8.15
CA PRO A 94 -4.05 17.54 8.74
C PRO A 94 -3.77 18.30 10.04
N ARG A 95 -3.42 17.56 11.10
CA ARG A 95 -3.05 18.11 12.41
C ARG A 95 -1.55 18.31 12.52
N ALA A 96 -1.09 18.97 13.58
CA ALA A 96 0.34 19.18 13.85
C ALA A 96 1.15 17.86 13.77
N HIS A 97 0.64 16.80 14.39
CA HIS A 97 1.27 15.48 14.33
C HIS A 97 1.40 14.91 12.91
N ASP A 98 0.40 15.14 12.06
CA ASP A 98 0.40 14.68 10.68
C ASP A 98 1.49 15.43 9.89
N ARG A 99 1.60 16.75 10.08
CA ARG A 99 2.65 17.59 9.48
C ARG A 99 4.06 17.19 9.94
N ASP A 100 4.24 16.96 11.24
CA ASP A 100 5.53 16.53 11.80
C ASP A 100 5.97 15.17 11.25
N MET A 101 5.02 14.25 11.06
CA MET A 101 5.28 12.95 10.44
C MET A 101 5.67 13.08 8.97
N LEU A 102 4.94 13.87 8.21
CA LEU A 102 5.22 14.10 6.79
C LEU A 102 6.56 14.82 6.59
N ALA A 103 6.89 15.80 7.43
CA ALA A 103 8.17 16.53 7.38
C ALA A 103 9.39 15.62 7.62
N ARG A 104 9.23 14.51 8.36
CA ARG A 104 10.29 13.50 8.58
C ARG A 104 10.28 12.38 7.55
N SER A 105 9.27 12.32 6.69
CA SER A 105 9.10 11.23 5.72
C SER A 105 9.74 11.59 4.37
N PRO A 106 10.28 10.62 3.63
CA PRO A 106 10.83 10.89 2.30
C PRO A 106 9.70 11.28 1.35
N THR A 107 9.65 12.55 0.96
CA THR A 107 8.56 13.13 0.15
C THR A 107 8.39 12.42 -1.19
N ASP A 108 9.51 12.01 -1.80
CA ASP A 108 9.55 11.31 -3.08
C ASP A 108 9.02 9.87 -3.03
N ARG A 109 8.89 9.30 -1.82
CA ARG A 109 8.41 7.94 -1.52
C ARG A 109 7.26 7.94 -0.52
N THR A 110 6.59 9.07 -0.34
CA THR A 110 5.40 9.19 0.52
C THR A 110 4.15 9.43 -0.35
N ILE A 111 3.06 8.75 -0.01
CA ILE A 111 1.71 8.95 -0.57
C ILE A 111 0.79 9.27 0.60
N VAL A 112 -0.09 10.26 0.43
CA VAL A 112 -1.06 10.65 1.47
C VAL A 112 -2.45 10.27 1.04
N VAL A 113 -3.22 9.69 1.96
CA VAL A 113 -4.61 9.30 1.73
C VAL A 113 -5.54 9.91 2.77
N LEU A 114 -6.73 10.32 2.35
CA LEU A 114 -7.84 10.70 3.23
C LEU A 114 -8.75 9.48 3.40
N ASN A 115 -8.57 8.74 4.49
CA ASN A 115 -9.38 7.58 4.79
C ASN A 115 -10.74 7.97 5.38
N LYS A 116 -11.70 7.05 5.31
CA LYS A 116 -13.11 7.22 5.68
C LYS A 116 -13.84 8.20 4.75
N SER A 117 -13.46 8.23 3.47
CA SER A 117 -14.11 9.07 2.47
C SER A 117 -15.61 8.81 2.35
N ASP A 118 -16.04 7.57 2.63
CA ASP A 118 -17.44 7.16 2.67
C ASP A 118 -18.29 8.03 3.59
N THR A 119 -17.72 8.54 4.68
CA THR A 119 -18.46 9.37 5.65
C THR A 119 -18.95 10.72 5.10
N HIS A 120 -18.44 11.14 3.94
CA HIS A 120 -18.90 12.35 3.25
C HIS A 120 -20.14 12.13 2.37
N ARG A 121 -20.61 10.88 2.23
CA ARG A 121 -21.72 10.40 1.37
C ARG A 121 -21.56 10.67 -0.13
N ASP A 122 -21.15 11.88 -0.51
CA ASP A 122 -20.85 12.29 -1.88
C ASP A 122 -19.33 12.20 -2.16
N PRO A 123 -18.91 11.42 -3.16
CA PRO A 123 -17.51 11.36 -3.61
C PRO A 123 -16.92 12.73 -3.98
N VAL A 124 -17.72 13.67 -4.49
CA VAL A 124 -17.28 15.03 -4.82
C VAL A 124 -16.87 15.77 -3.55
N VAL A 125 -17.67 15.67 -2.48
CA VAL A 125 -17.35 16.28 -1.18
C VAL A 125 -16.07 15.66 -0.60
N ALA A 126 -15.92 14.34 -0.69
CA ALA A 126 -14.69 13.67 -0.24
C ALA A 126 -13.45 14.16 -1.02
N ALA A 127 -13.58 14.36 -2.33
CA ALA A 127 -12.52 14.90 -3.17
C ALA A 127 -12.19 16.36 -2.83
N GLU A 128 -13.18 17.21 -2.55
CA GLU A 128 -12.96 18.58 -2.09
C GLU A 128 -12.24 18.63 -0.74
N VAL A 129 -12.61 17.77 0.21
CA VAL A 129 -11.93 17.69 1.50
C VAL A 129 -10.49 17.21 1.31
N ALA A 130 -10.26 16.24 0.43
CA ALA A 130 -8.91 15.79 0.09
C ALA A 130 -8.08 16.92 -0.55
N ALA A 131 -8.64 17.69 -1.49
CA ALA A 131 -7.98 18.83 -2.11
C ALA A 131 -7.60 19.91 -1.09
N ARG A 132 -8.51 20.26 -0.17
CA ARG A 132 -8.21 21.19 0.94
C ARG A 132 -7.13 20.65 1.88
N CYS A 133 -7.09 19.34 2.11
CA CYS A 133 -6.00 18.72 2.86
C CYS A 133 -4.68 18.86 2.10
N ALA A 134 -4.68 18.62 0.78
CA ALA A 134 -3.52 18.70 -0.08
C ALA A 134 -2.88 20.09 -0.07
N GLU A 135 -3.70 21.15 -0.16
CA GLU A 135 -3.26 22.55 -0.05
C GLU A 135 -2.54 22.84 1.28
N GLN A 136 -2.94 22.18 2.37
CA GLN A 136 -2.35 22.41 3.70
C GLN A 136 -1.02 21.70 3.94
N ILE A 137 -0.68 20.68 3.15
CA ILE A 137 0.55 19.88 3.31
C ILE A 137 1.44 19.88 2.06
N ASP A 138 1.04 20.61 1.02
CA ASP A 138 1.75 20.70 -0.27
C ASP A 138 2.02 19.32 -0.90
N GLN A 139 1.05 18.40 -0.76
CA GLN A 139 1.13 17.03 -1.27
C GLN A 139 -0.24 16.54 -1.69
N ALA A 140 -0.32 15.80 -2.81
CA ALA A 140 -1.57 15.19 -3.24
C ALA A 140 -2.15 14.25 -2.16
N VAL A 141 -3.47 14.35 -1.95
CA VAL A 141 -4.22 13.52 -1.00
C VAL A 141 -5.30 12.75 -1.75
N ILE A 142 -5.32 11.43 -1.59
CA ILE A 142 -6.25 10.56 -2.30
C ILE A 142 -7.38 10.14 -1.36
N PRO A 143 -8.66 10.44 -1.65
CA PRO A 143 -9.78 9.99 -0.82
C PRO A 143 -9.99 8.48 -0.96
N VAL A 144 -10.06 7.77 0.15
CA VAL A 144 -10.24 6.31 0.20
C VAL A 144 -11.17 5.89 1.34
N SER A 145 -11.87 4.77 1.16
CA SER A 145 -12.54 4.05 2.23
C SER A 145 -11.94 2.66 2.38
N ALA A 146 -11.01 2.52 3.33
CA ALA A 146 -10.36 1.24 3.59
C ALA A 146 -11.34 0.13 4.00
N LEU A 147 -12.48 0.49 4.60
CA LEU A 147 -13.48 -0.48 5.02
C LEU A 147 -14.28 -0.99 3.82
N LEU A 148 -14.79 -0.09 2.97
CA LEU A 148 -15.50 -0.49 1.75
C LEU A 148 -14.59 -1.28 0.81
N ALA A 149 -13.30 -0.93 0.72
CA ALA A 149 -12.32 -1.67 -0.06
C ALA A 149 -12.21 -3.14 0.36
N ARG A 150 -12.63 -3.49 1.58
CA ARG A 150 -12.57 -4.84 2.16
C ARG A 150 -13.95 -5.44 2.40
N ALA A 151 -15.00 -4.86 1.82
CA ALA A 151 -16.34 -5.41 1.92
C ALA A 151 -16.36 -6.83 1.34
N THR A 152 -16.87 -7.79 2.13
CA THR A 152 -17.08 -9.18 1.71
C THR A 152 -18.37 -9.68 2.37
N VAL A 153 -19.50 -9.39 1.72
CA VAL A 153 -20.85 -9.69 2.24
C VAL A 153 -21.17 -11.17 2.05
N THR A 154 -21.78 -11.82 3.04
CA THR A 154 -22.24 -13.21 2.90
C THR A 154 -23.60 -13.28 2.21
N ASP A 155 -23.99 -14.45 1.70
CA ASP A 155 -25.31 -14.61 1.06
C ASP A 155 -26.48 -14.33 2.03
N ASP A 156 -26.33 -14.73 3.30
CA ASP A 156 -27.31 -14.43 4.36
C ASP A 156 -27.40 -12.92 4.63
N GLU A 157 -26.25 -12.24 4.68
CA GLU A 157 -26.18 -10.79 4.88
C GLU A 157 -26.80 -10.04 3.70
N LEU A 158 -26.56 -10.50 2.47
CA LEU A 158 -27.16 -9.94 1.28
C LEU A 158 -28.68 -10.16 1.26
N GLY A 159 -29.15 -11.36 1.61
CA GLY A 159 -30.57 -11.66 1.75
C GLY A 159 -31.25 -10.73 2.77
N PHE A 160 -30.59 -10.51 3.91
CA PHE A 160 -31.07 -9.61 4.93
C PHE A 160 -31.09 -8.14 4.47
N LEU A 161 -30.00 -7.65 3.86
CA LEU A 161 -29.93 -6.28 3.31
C LEU A 161 -31.00 -6.04 2.24
N ARG A 162 -31.29 -7.03 1.39
CA ARG A 162 -32.37 -6.95 0.40
C ARG A 162 -33.73 -6.83 1.03
N GLU A 163 -33.98 -7.59 2.09
CA GLU A 163 -35.25 -7.51 2.82
C GLU A 163 -35.42 -6.13 3.45
N LEU A 164 -34.38 -5.59 4.08
CA LEU A 164 -34.40 -4.21 4.61
C LEU A 164 -34.66 -3.18 3.51
N ALA A 165 -33.99 -3.28 2.37
CA ALA A 165 -34.20 -2.38 1.23
C ALA A 165 -35.63 -2.50 0.66
N ARG A 166 -36.16 -3.73 0.58
CA ARG A 166 -37.52 -4.02 0.09
C ARG A 166 -38.61 -3.47 1.02
N THR A 167 -38.40 -3.49 2.33
CA THR A 167 -39.32 -2.91 3.32
C THR A 167 -39.16 -1.40 3.47
N GLY A 168 -38.14 -0.81 2.81
CA GLY A 168 -37.83 0.62 2.92
C GLY A 168 -37.20 1.00 4.26
N GLU A 169 -36.59 0.04 4.98
CA GLU A 169 -35.83 0.35 6.19
C GLU A 169 -34.54 1.09 5.80
N GLU A 170 -34.39 2.31 6.33
CA GLU A 170 -33.19 3.11 6.15
C GLU A 170 -32.25 2.98 7.36
N MET A 171 -30.96 3.26 7.16
CA MET A 171 -29.98 3.27 8.23
C MET A 171 -30.26 4.43 9.21
N PRO A 172 -30.61 4.17 10.48
CA PRO A 172 -30.96 5.23 11.43
C PRO A 172 -29.76 6.12 11.75
N ALA A 173 -30.05 7.36 12.17
CA ALA A 173 -29.04 8.34 12.55
C ALA A 173 -28.11 7.84 13.68
N MET A 174 -28.65 7.06 14.62
CA MET A 174 -27.86 6.41 15.68
C MET A 174 -27.66 4.93 15.39
N ALA A 175 -26.41 4.48 15.28
CA ALA A 175 -26.07 3.08 15.05
C ALA A 175 -26.64 2.14 16.12
N GLY A 176 -26.77 2.60 17.38
CA GLY A 176 -27.39 1.82 18.45
C GLY A 176 -28.87 1.50 18.20
N ALA A 177 -29.60 2.35 17.48
CA ALA A 177 -30.99 2.07 17.11
C ALA A 177 -31.07 0.92 16.10
N PHE A 178 -30.15 0.87 15.13
CA PHE A 178 -30.02 -0.26 14.22
C PHE A 178 -29.72 -1.53 15.00
N LEU A 179 -28.70 -1.53 15.86
CA LEU A 179 -28.28 -2.71 16.63
C LEU A 179 -29.37 -3.26 17.59
N SER A 180 -30.33 -2.42 18.00
CA SER A 180 -31.38 -2.81 18.97
C SER A 180 -32.68 -3.24 18.30
N ALA A 181 -32.80 -3.10 16.97
CA ALA A 181 -34.02 -3.41 16.25
C ALA A 181 -34.20 -4.93 16.04
N GLY A 182 -35.46 -5.37 15.92
CA GLY A 182 -35.83 -6.76 15.62
C GLY A 182 -35.62 -7.75 16.77
N PRO A 183 -35.94 -9.05 16.57
CA PRO A 183 -35.66 -10.15 17.49
C PRO A 183 -34.14 -10.48 17.62
N ASP A 184 -33.77 -11.39 18.53
CA ASP A 184 -32.37 -11.69 18.89
C ASP A 184 -31.49 -12.08 17.69
N ASP A 185 -31.98 -12.97 16.86
CA ASP A 185 -31.39 -13.47 15.63
C ASP A 185 -31.14 -12.34 14.60
N GLU A 186 -32.09 -11.42 14.47
CA GLU A 186 -31.94 -10.22 13.62
C GLU A 186 -30.91 -9.25 14.17
N ARG A 187 -30.87 -9.06 15.51
CA ARG A 187 -29.85 -8.24 16.17
C ARG A 187 -28.44 -8.79 15.97
N VAL A 188 -28.27 -10.12 15.96
CA VAL A 188 -26.98 -10.76 15.64
C VAL A 188 -26.57 -10.44 14.19
N MET A 189 -27.49 -10.52 13.24
CA MET A 189 -27.23 -10.19 11.83
C MET A 189 -26.85 -8.72 11.67
N ARG A 190 -27.59 -7.80 12.29
CA ARG A 190 -27.29 -6.36 12.29
C ARG A 190 -25.92 -6.06 12.90
N ALA A 191 -25.55 -6.73 13.99
CA ALA A 191 -24.23 -6.60 14.61
C ALA A 191 -23.10 -7.16 13.74
N ALA A 192 -23.35 -8.21 12.95
CA ALA A 192 -22.39 -8.73 11.97
C ALA A 192 -22.17 -7.73 10.82
N LEU A 193 -23.25 -7.19 10.25
CA LEU A 193 -23.20 -6.15 9.22
C LEU A 193 -22.48 -4.89 9.72
N MET A 194 -22.80 -4.42 10.92
CA MET A 194 -22.17 -3.22 11.50
C MET A 194 -20.65 -3.39 11.66
N ARG A 195 -20.18 -4.58 12.04
CA ARG A 195 -18.74 -4.85 12.14
C ARG A 195 -18.04 -4.90 10.78
N ARG A 196 -18.75 -5.28 9.73
CA ARG A 196 -18.19 -5.52 8.39
C ARG A 196 -18.24 -4.28 7.49
N LEU A 197 -19.35 -3.56 7.51
CA LEU A 197 -19.62 -2.44 6.64
C LEU A 197 -19.69 -1.09 7.39
N ASP A 198 -19.87 -1.12 8.71
CA ASP A 198 -20.21 0.05 9.54
C ASP A 198 -21.53 0.72 9.08
N ARG A 199 -21.96 1.78 9.76
CA ARG A 199 -23.18 2.54 9.45
C ARG A 199 -23.19 2.99 7.99
N THR A 200 -22.10 3.62 7.53
CA THR A 200 -22.05 4.22 6.19
C THR A 200 -22.08 3.16 5.09
N GLY A 201 -21.37 2.04 5.27
CA GLY A 201 -21.39 0.97 4.27
C GLY A 201 -22.74 0.27 4.18
N ILE A 202 -23.47 0.13 5.30
CA ILE A 202 -24.86 -0.36 5.28
C ILE A 202 -25.75 0.62 4.53
N GLU A 203 -25.66 1.92 4.83
CA GLU A 203 -26.42 2.96 4.13
C GLU A 203 -26.19 2.91 2.61
N ILE A 204 -24.93 2.85 2.18
CA ILE A 204 -24.56 2.70 0.76
C ILE A 204 -25.12 1.41 0.15
N ALA A 205 -25.07 0.29 0.88
CA ALA A 205 -25.60 -0.99 0.40
C ALA A 205 -27.12 -0.95 0.24
N LEU A 206 -27.85 -0.34 1.17
CA LEU A 206 -29.31 -0.19 1.10
C LEU A 206 -29.71 0.72 -0.07
N GLU A 207 -29.04 1.86 -0.24
CA GLU A 207 -29.26 2.76 -1.38
C GLU A 207 -28.99 2.04 -2.71
N LEU A 208 -27.91 1.25 -2.78
CA LEU A 208 -27.58 0.48 -3.97
C LEU A 208 -28.68 -0.53 -4.30
N LEU A 209 -29.11 -1.33 -3.33
CA LEU A 209 -30.11 -2.37 -3.53
C LEU A 209 -31.49 -1.79 -3.87
N ALA A 210 -31.81 -0.61 -3.34
CA ALA A 210 -33.02 0.11 -3.70
C ALA A 210 -32.97 0.65 -5.15
N ALA A 211 -31.82 1.16 -5.59
CA ALA A 211 -31.65 1.73 -6.94
C ALA A 211 -31.40 0.66 -8.02
N HIS A 212 -30.78 -0.46 -7.66
CA HIS A 212 -30.32 -1.52 -8.56
C HIS A 212 -30.80 -2.90 -8.08
N PRO A 213 -32.09 -3.24 -8.29
CA PRO A 213 -32.61 -4.57 -7.94
C PRO A 213 -31.94 -5.73 -8.70
N ASP A 214 -31.18 -5.42 -9.75
CA ASP A 214 -30.39 -6.33 -10.58
C ASP A 214 -29.06 -6.75 -9.94
N VAL A 215 -28.69 -6.22 -8.77
CA VAL A 215 -27.59 -6.77 -7.96
C VAL A 215 -28.02 -8.16 -7.46
N THR A 216 -27.67 -9.22 -8.20
CA THR A 216 -28.16 -10.58 -7.97
C THR A 216 -27.34 -11.41 -7.00
N ASP A 217 -26.09 -11.05 -6.73
CA ASP A 217 -25.22 -11.80 -5.83
C ASP A 217 -24.26 -10.92 -5.01
N THR A 218 -23.54 -11.56 -4.09
CA THR A 218 -22.56 -10.94 -3.18
C THR A 218 -21.38 -10.35 -3.94
N THR A 219 -20.95 -10.98 -5.03
CA THR A 219 -19.82 -10.49 -5.84
C THR A 219 -20.14 -9.16 -6.51
N MET A 220 -21.37 -8.97 -7.01
CA MET A 220 -21.81 -7.70 -7.59
C MET A 220 -21.86 -6.58 -6.55
N LEU A 221 -22.43 -6.85 -5.36
CA LEU A 221 -22.47 -5.88 -4.26
C LEU A 221 -21.06 -5.51 -3.81
N ASP A 222 -20.21 -6.50 -3.54
CA ASP A 222 -18.83 -6.29 -3.12
C ASP A 222 -18.08 -5.45 -4.16
N ARG A 223 -18.19 -5.79 -5.46
CA ARG A 223 -17.50 -5.05 -6.54
C ARG A 223 -17.93 -3.58 -6.63
N GLU A 224 -19.18 -3.27 -6.30
CA GLU A 224 -19.65 -1.89 -6.30
C GLU A 224 -19.23 -1.12 -5.04
N LEU A 225 -19.27 -1.74 -3.86
CA LEU A 225 -18.70 -1.17 -2.64
C LEU A 225 -17.20 -0.90 -2.81
N TRP A 226 -16.50 -1.84 -3.44
CA TRP A 226 -15.11 -1.73 -3.83
C TRP A 226 -14.85 -0.56 -4.76
N ARG A 227 -15.66 -0.39 -5.82
CA ARG A 227 -15.54 0.74 -6.75
C ARG A 227 -15.72 2.07 -6.03
N ARG A 228 -16.68 2.16 -5.10
CA ARG A 228 -16.91 3.36 -4.28
C ARG A 228 -15.81 3.63 -3.25
N SER A 229 -14.98 2.64 -2.94
CA SER A 229 -13.91 2.80 -1.96
C SER A 229 -12.77 3.72 -2.39
N GLY A 230 -12.61 3.97 -3.70
CA GLY A 230 -11.51 4.78 -4.23
C GLY A 230 -10.12 4.16 -4.05
N ILE A 231 -10.01 2.90 -3.60
CA ILE A 231 -8.71 2.27 -3.33
C ILE A 231 -7.87 2.15 -4.60
N ASP A 232 -8.49 1.95 -5.77
CA ASP A 232 -7.75 1.79 -7.03
C ASP A 232 -7.02 3.08 -7.46
N GLU A 233 -7.43 4.24 -6.97
CA GLU A 233 -6.77 5.52 -7.23
C GLU A 233 -5.36 5.60 -6.62
N VAL A 234 -5.01 4.70 -5.69
CA VAL A 234 -3.63 4.64 -5.16
C VAL A 234 -2.67 3.88 -6.09
N ILE A 235 -3.18 3.13 -7.07
CA ILE A 235 -2.35 2.28 -7.96
C ILE A 235 -1.37 3.14 -8.75
N ALA A 236 -1.86 4.17 -9.46
CA ALA A 236 -0.99 5.01 -10.29
C ALA A 236 0.12 5.72 -9.47
N PRO A 237 -0.17 6.34 -8.31
CA PRO A 237 0.85 6.89 -7.41
C PRO A 237 1.88 5.89 -6.88
N ILE A 238 1.46 4.64 -6.62
CA ILE A 238 2.40 3.55 -6.26
C ILE A 238 3.31 3.26 -7.45
N THR A 239 2.73 3.00 -8.63
CA THR A 239 3.48 2.63 -9.84
C THR A 239 4.50 3.70 -10.23
N GLU A 240 4.13 4.98 -10.14
CA GLU A 240 5.03 6.11 -10.38
C GLU A 240 6.26 6.07 -9.46
N ARG A 241 6.07 5.69 -8.19
CA ARG A 241 7.13 5.66 -7.17
C ARG A 241 7.97 4.38 -7.19
N VAL A 242 7.53 3.31 -7.85
CA VAL A 242 8.32 2.06 -7.99
C VAL A 242 9.68 2.34 -8.62
N GLY A 243 9.76 3.22 -9.62
CA GLY A 243 11.03 3.62 -10.23
C GLY A 243 12.00 4.26 -9.23
N ARG A 244 11.49 5.15 -8.37
CA ARG A 244 12.26 5.83 -7.31
C ARG A 244 12.69 4.86 -6.22
N VAL A 245 11.83 3.93 -5.83
CA VAL A 245 12.17 2.85 -4.90
C VAL A 245 13.33 2.02 -5.44
N ARG A 246 13.30 1.65 -6.73
CA ARG A 246 14.37 0.88 -7.35
C ARG A 246 15.71 1.64 -7.34
N GLN A 247 15.67 2.95 -7.61
CA GLN A 247 16.85 3.81 -7.50
C GLN A 247 17.39 3.86 -6.07
N TRP A 248 16.52 4.07 -5.08
CA TRP A 248 16.91 4.08 -3.67
C TRP A 248 17.54 2.76 -3.23
N ARG A 249 16.97 1.61 -3.63
CA ARG A 249 17.55 0.29 -3.35
C ARG A 249 18.91 0.09 -4.01
N LEU A 250 19.15 0.68 -5.18
CA LEU A 250 20.45 0.64 -5.85
C LEU A 250 21.51 1.43 -5.06
N VAL A 251 21.16 2.62 -4.58
CA VAL A 251 22.02 3.42 -3.70
C VAL A 251 22.33 2.68 -2.40
N GLU A 252 21.34 2.02 -1.82
CA GLU A 252 21.53 1.19 -0.63
C GLU A 252 22.44 -0.01 -0.88
N LEU A 253 22.25 -0.72 -2.02
CA LEU A 253 23.12 -1.80 -2.45
C LEU A 253 24.56 -1.32 -2.60
N ARG A 254 24.77 -0.17 -3.26
CA ARG A 254 26.09 0.44 -3.41
C ARG A 254 26.73 0.74 -2.05
N THR A 255 25.99 1.38 -1.15
CA THR A 255 26.45 1.72 0.21
C THR A 255 26.89 0.46 0.98
N ARG A 256 26.16 -0.65 0.82
CA ARG A 256 26.52 -1.94 1.42
C ARG A 256 27.81 -2.51 0.81
N LEU A 257 27.96 -2.47 -0.51
CA LEU A 257 29.19 -2.89 -1.20
C LEU A 257 30.40 -2.03 -0.79
N GLU A 258 30.25 -0.71 -0.70
CA GLU A 258 31.29 0.20 -0.19
C GLU A 258 31.70 -0.16 1.24
N THR A 259 30.72 -0.48 2.10
CA THR A 259 30.98 -0.92 3.49
C THR A 259 31.77 -2.23 3.53
N ILE A 260 31.41 -3.22 2.70
CA ILE A 260 32.12 -4.50 2.61
C ILE A 260 33.57 -4.28 2.14
N ALA A 261 33.76 -3.49 1.08
CA ALA A 261 35.09 -3.17 0.55
C ALA A 261 35.95 -2.40 1.57
N ALA A 262 35.37 -1.44 2.29
CA ALA A 262 36.06 -0.65 3.31
C ALA A 262 36.53 -1.50 4.50
N ARG A 263 35.84 -2.60 4.82
CA ARG A 263 36.27 -3.58 5.82
C ARG A 263 37.44 -4.47 5.35
N GLY A 264 37.82 -4.37 4.07
CA GLY A 264 38.93 -5.12 3.49
C GLY A 264 38.57 -6.56 3.13
N HIS A 265 37.29 -6.93 3.12
CA HIS A 265 36.84 -8.27 2.71
C HIS A 265 36.67 -8.33 1.20
N ASP A 266 37.37 -9.28 0.55
CA ASP A 266 37.22 -9.63 -0.88
C ASP A 266 37.19 -8.41 -1.81
N ARG A 267 38.06 -7.43 -1.53
CA ARG A 267 38.13 -6.13 -2.23
C ARG A 267 38.22 -6.29 -3.74
N ASP A 268 39.04 -7.23 -4.21
CA ASP A 268 39.24 -7.52 -5.63
C ASP A 268 37.97 -8.01 -6.34
N ALA A 269 37.04 -8.63 -5.60
CA ALA A 269 35.74 -9.07 -6.12
C ALA A 269 34.66 -7.98 -6.02
N VAL A 270 34.75 -7.10 -5.03
CA VAL A 270 33.73 -6.07 -4.76
C VAL A 270 33.96 -4.77 -5.55
N GLU A 271 35.22 -4.34 -5.74
CA GLU A 271 35.54 -3.10 -6.47
C GLU A 271 35.05 -3.11 -7.93
N PRO A 272 35.15 -4.21 -8.70
CA PRO A 272 34.58 -4.26 -10.05
C PRO A 272 33.06 -4.05 -10.07
N LEU A 273 32.34 -4.51 -9.04
CA LEU A 273 30.89 -4.29 -8.91
C LEU A 273 30.60 -2.80 -8.66
N LEU A 274 31.37 -2.15 -7.79
CA LEU A 274 31.24 -0.71 -7.54
C LEU A 274 31.51 0.12 -8.79
N ALA A 275 32.52 -0.23 -9.58
CA ALA A 275 32.81 0.43 -10.85
C ALA A 275 31.63 0.34 -11.84
N GLN A 276 31.05 -0.85 -12.00
CA GLN A 276 29.88 -1.06 -12.88
C GLN A 276 28.65 -0.26 -12.43
N LEU A 277 28.44 -0.08 -11.12
CA LEU A 277 27.35 0.76 -10.61
C LEU A 277 27.58 2.24 -10.96
N ALA A 278 28.81 2.73 -10.80
CA ALA A 278 29.16 4.11 -11.14
C ALA A 278 28.99 4.40 -12.65
N GLU A 279 29.38 3.46 -13.52
CA GLU A 279 29.18 3.56 -14.96
C GLU A 279 27.70 3.57 -15.35
N THR A 280 26.88 2.76 -14.67
CA THR A 280 25.43 2.71 -14.89
C THR A 280 24.76 4.03 -14.48
N GLU A 281 25.19 4.65 -13.39
CA GLU A 281 24.71 5.97 -12.95
C GLU A 281 25.08 7.07 -13.97
N ALA A 282 26.35 7.11 -14.40
CA ALA A 282 26.83 8.10 -15.37
C ALA A 282 26.11 8.02 -16.74
N THR A 283 25.70 6.83 -17.15
CA THR A 283 24.96 6.61 -18.41
C THR A 283 23.49 7.02 -18.31
N ARG A 284 22.88 6.88 -17.11
CA ARG A 284 21.45 7.15 -16.89
C ARG A 284 21.15 8.61 -16.57
N TRP A 285 22.16 9.35 -16.12
CA TRP A 285 22.08 10.78 -15.84
C TRP A 285 23.42 11.43 -16.24
N PRO A 286 23.64 11.78 -17.52
CA PRO A 286 24.83 12.52 -17.90
C PRO A 286 24.84 13.82 -17.08
N ALA A 287 25.97 14.09 -16.41
CA ALA A 287 26.16 15.35 -15.70
C ALA A 287 25.83 16.51 -16.65
N ALA A 288 24.88 17.36 -16.24
CA ALA A 288 24.52 18.58 -16.94
C ALA A 288 25.67 19.60 -16.88
#